data_AF-A0A933RFT2-F1
#
_entry.id   AF-A0A933RFT2-F1
#
_cell.length_a   1.000
_cell.length_b   1.000
_cell.length_c   1.000
_cell.angle_alpha   90.00
_cell.angle_beta   90.00
_cell.angle_gamma   90.00
#
_symmetry.space_group_name_H-M   'P 1'
#
loop_
_entity.id
_entity.type
_entity.pdbx_description
1 polymer ?
#
loop_
_entity_poly.entity_id
_entity_poly.type
_entity_poly.pdbx_seq_one_letter_code
_entity_poly.pdbx_strand_id
1 'polypeptide(L)'
;MTAIRLLTLPAHGVVELLIGLSTMAAPFVVGFGPAATLVALLVGAVLVGLALAAASAHEGGRGSFNVATHHAADSGLAIGLFGAAATVGIDGDATAAVTLAALALAQTALTLTTRYSLRA
;
A
#
# COMPACT_ATOMS: atom_id res chain seq x y z
N MET A 1 7.50 -3.77 -23.83
CA MET A 1 7.02 -3.11 -22.59
C MET A 1 5.61 -2.63 -22.85
N THR A 2 4.63 -3.05 -22.06
CA THR A 2 3.28 -2.47 -22.18
C THR A 2 3.35 -1.00 -21.77
N ALA A 3 2.67 -0.12 -22.49
CA ALA A 3 2.74 1.34 -22.35
C ALA A 3 2.34 1.89 -20.95
N ILE A 4 2.00 1.00 -20.00
CA ILE A 4 1.38 1.33 -18.70
C ILE A 4 2.40 1.19 -17.55
N ARG A 5 3.51 0.45 -17.74
CA ARG A 5 4.51 0.25 -16.67
C ARG A 5 5.57 1.36 -16.66
N LEU A 6 5.21 2.50 -16.07
CA LEU A 6 5.98 3.74 -16.08
C LEU A 6 6.95 3.87 -14.90
N LEU A 7 6.60 3.34 -13.73
CA LEU A 7 7.34 3.53 -12.49
C LEU A 7 8.43 2.46 -12.31
N THR A 8 9.60 2.87 -11.81
CA THR A 8 10.66 1.95 -11.37
C THR A 8 10.33 1.42 -9.98
N LEU A 9 10.92 0.28 -9.59
CA LEU A 9 10.72 -0.29 -8.26
C LEU A 9 11.15 0.65 -7.10
N PRO A 10 12.25 1.42 -7.20
CA PRO A 10 12.57 2.45 -6.19
C PRO A 10 11.51 3.56 -6.11
N ALA A 11 11.00 4.03 -7.25
CA ALA A 11 9.94 5.04 -7.28
C ALA A 11 8.64 4.49 -6.68
N HIS A 12 8.31 3.22 -6.95
CA HIS A 12 7.21 2.51 -6.31
C HIS A 12 7.34 2.56 -4.78
N GLY A 13 8.49 2.19 -4.23
CA GLY A 13 8.70 2.16 -2.78
C GLY A 13 8.47 3.52 -2.11
N VAL A 14 8.84 4.63 -2.76
CA VAL A 14 8.55 5.98 -2.24
C VAL A 14 7.04 6.26 -2.21
N VAL A 15 6.33 5.92 -3.28
CA VAL A 15 4.87 6.15 -3.34
C VAL A 15 4.14 5.22 -2.38
N GLU A 16 4.56 3.97 -2.27
CA GLU A 16 4.04 3.00 -1.31
C GLU A 16 4.20 3.48 0.13
N LEU A 17 5.37 4.03 0.48
CA LEU A 17 5.60 4.65 1.79
C LEU A 17 4.61 5.78 2.06
N LEU A 18 4.37 6.65 1.07
CA LEU A 18 3.40 7.75 1.20
C LEU A 18 1.96 7.24 1.36
N ILE A 19 1.57 6.19 0.63
CA ILE A 19 0.26 5.55 0.78
C ILE A 19 0.13 4.96 2.18
N GLY A 20 1.15 4.25 2.68
CA GLY A 20 1.16 3.69 4.03
C GLY A 20 1.01 4.75 5.11
N LEU A 21 1.81 5.82 5.05
CA LEU A 21 1.72 6.94 5.98
C LEU A 21 0.38 7.66 5.90
N SER A 22 -0.15 7.87 4.69
CA SER A 22 -1.47 8.48 4.48
C SER A 22 -2.58 7.62 5.07
N THR A 23 -2.48 6.29 4.94
CA THR A 23 -3.42 5.33 5.55
C THR A 23 -3.40 5.44 7.07
N MET A 24 -2.21 5.57 7.69
CA MET A 24 -2.09 5.73 9.14
C MET A 24 -2.61 7.09 9.63
N ALA A 25 -2.44 8.14 8.84
CA ALA A 25 -2.86 9.50 9.20
C ALA A 25 -4.37 9.73 8.98
N ALA A 26 -4.96 9.08 7.98
CA ALA A 26 -6.36 9.28 7.56
C ALA A 26 -7.37 9.25 8.72
N PRO A 27 -7.34 8.30 9.67
CA PRO A 27 -8.28 8.26 10.80
C PRO A 27 -8.39 9.57 11.57
N PHE A 28 -7.26 10.25 11.76
CA PHE A 28 -7.17 11.47 12.57
C PHE A 28 -7.51 12.72 11.77
N VAL A 29 -7.37 12.67 10.45
CA VAL A 29 -7.65 13.80 9.56
C VAL A 29 -9.13 13.87 9.21
N VAL A 30 -9.77 12.72 8.93
CA VAL A 30 -11.16 12.66 8.47
C VAL A 30 -12.12 12.02 9.46
N GLY A 31 -11.65 11.61 10.65
CA GLY A 31 -12.48 11.21 11.77
C GLY A 31 -13.08 9.81 11.67
N PHE A 32 -12.23 8.79 11.47
CA PHE A 32 -12.68 7.38 11.45
C PHE A 32 -13.20 6.94 12.83
N GLY A 33 -14.09 5.95 12.84
CA GLY A 33 -14.47 5.23 14.04
C GLY A 33 -13.32 4.41 14.64
N PRO A 34 -13.46 3.90 15.88
CA PRO A 34 -12.37 3.20 16.57
C PRO A 34 -11.89 1.93 15.85
N ALA A 35 -12.81 1.10 15.36
CA ALA A 35 -12.46 -0.12 14.65
C ALA A 35 -11.73 0.17 13.33
N ALA A 36 -12.26 1.11 12.54
CA ALA A 36 -11.65 1.57 11.29
C ALA A 36 -10.26 2.19 11.51
N THR A 37 -10.08 2.92 12.61
CA THR A 37 -8.79 3.47 13.02
C THR A 37 -7.75 2.38 13.23
N LEU A 38 -8.08 1.34 13.99
CA LEU A 38 -7.16 0.21 14.23
C LEU A 38 -6.79 -0.49 12.92
N VAL A 39 -7.77 -0.73 12.05
CA VAL A 39 -7.52 -1.35 10.75
C VAL A 39 -6.59 -0.50 9.90
N ALA A 40 -6.84 0.81 9.80
CA ALA A 40 -6.01 1.73 9.03
C ALA A 40 -4.57 1.81 9.56
N LEU A 41 -4.39 1.84 10.88
CA LEU A 41 -3.06 1.85 11.50
C LEU A 41 -2.28 0.56 11.22
N LEU A 42 -2.92 -0.60 11.35
CA LEU A 42 -2.27 -1.89 11.10
C LEU A 42 -1.90 -2.06 9.63
N VAL A 43 -2.82 -1.77 8.72
CA VAL A 43 -2.57 -1.89 7.27
C VAL A 43 -1.53 -0.87 6.82
N GLY A 44 -1.62 0.37 7.30
CA GLY A 44 -0.64 1.41 7.03
C GLY A 44 0.76 1.04 7.53
N ALA A 45 0.87 0.46 8.72
CA ALA A 45 2.15 -0.03 9.24
C ALA A 45 2.76 -1.14 8.37
N VAL A 46 1.95 -2.05 7.83
CA VAL A 46 2.42 -3.09 6.90
C VAL A 46 2.92 -2.47 5.59
N LEU A 47 2.19 -1.51 5.01
CA LEU A 47 2.62 -0.78 3.80
C LEU A 47 3.95 -0.05 4.03
N VAL A 48 4.09 0.68 5.14
CA VAL A 48 5.34 1.35 5.50
C VAL A 48 6.48 0.34 5.67
N GLY A 49 6.23 -0.77 6.36
CA GLY A 49 7.22 -1.83 6.54
C GLY A 49 7.70 -2.44 5.23
N LEU A 50 6.77 -2.67 4.28
CA LEU A 50 7.07 -3.22 2.96
C LEU A 50 7.91 -2.25 2.13
N ALA A 51 7.54 -0.96 2.12
CA ALA A 51 8.29 0.09 1.43
C ALA A 51 9.73 0.23 1.96
N LEU A 52 9.90 0.21 3.29
CA LEU A 52 11.21 0.27 3.93
C LEU A 52 12.05 -0.98 3.68
N ALA A 53 11.43 -2.16 3.68
CA ALA A 53 12.11 -3.41 3.34
C ALA A 53 12.66 -3.38 1.91
N ALA A 54 11.90 -2.86 0.95
CA ALA A 54 12.35 -2.72 -0.43
C ALA A 54 13.47 -1.69 -0.61
N ALA A 55 13.44 -0.60 0.15
CA ALA A 55 14.52 0.39 0.16
C ALA A 55 15.84 -0.24 0.67
N SER A 56 15.78 -1.00 1.77
CA SER A 56 16.96 -1.64 2.37
C SER A 56 17.61 -2.71 1.47
N ALA A 57 16.84 -3.32 0.55
CA ALA A 57 17.35 -4.32 -0.39
C ALA A 57 18.33 -3.76 -1.44
N HIS A 58 18.36 -2.43 -1.65
CA HIS A 58 19.20 -1.78 -2.66
C HIS A 58 20.61 -1.42 -2.16
N GLU A 59 20.85 -1.36 -0.84
CA GLU A 59 22.10 -0.83 -0.24
C GLU A 59 23.20 -1.89 0.00
N GLY A 60 23.09 -3.09 -0.55
CA GLY A 60 24.22 -4.05 -0.61
C GLY A 60 24.33 -5.06 0.54
N GLY A 61 23.31 -5.20 1.39
CA GLY A 61 23.29 -6.18 2.48
C GLY A 61 22.23 -7.26 2.30
N ARG A 62 22.63 -8.50 1.94
CA ARG A 62 22.02 -9.85 2.17
C ARG A 62 20.49 -10.09 2.23
N GLY A 63 19.64 -9.10 2.08
CA GLY A 63 18.19 -9.21 2.07
C GLY A 63 17.68 -8.87 0.68
N SER A 64 17.82 -9.78 -0.27
CA SER A 64 17.06 -9.65 -1.51
C SER A 64 15.60 -9.98 -1.18
N PHE A 65 14.82 -8.98 -0.76
CA PHE A 65 13.38 -9.15 -0.73
C PHE A 65 12.96 -9.44 -2.17
N ASN A 66 12.53 -10.69 -2.41
CA ASN A 66 12.32 -11.18 -3.76
C ASN A 66 11.27 -10.29 -4.44
N VAL A 67 11.60 -9.77 -5.62
CA VAL A 67 10.71 -8.87 -6.39
C VAL A 67 9.33 -9.50 -6.60
N ALA A 68 9.26 -10.82 -6.79
CA ALA A 68 7.99 -11.54 -6.90
C ALA A 68 7.21 -11.56 -5.58
N THR A 69 7.91 -11.66 -4.43
CA THR A 69 7.29 -11.58 -3.10
C THR A 69 6.75 -10.18 -2.83
N HIS A 70 7.47 -9.12 -3.23
CA HIS A 70 6.96 -7.74 -3.16
C HIS A 70 5.69 -7.59 -3.98
N HIS A 71 5.73 -7.96 -5.27
CA HIS A 71 4.54 -7.87 -6.12
C HIS A 71 3.33 -8.65 -5.56
N ALA A 72 3.56 -9.84 -4.99
CA ALA A 72 2.52 -10.63 -4.36
C ALA A 72 1.97 -9.93 -3.09
N ALA A 73 2.84 -9.34 -2.27
CA ALA A 73 2.45 -8.57 -1.10
C ALA A 73 1.60 -7.36 -1.50
N ASP A 74 1.97 -6.61 -2.55
CA ASP A 74 1.21 -5.44 -3.01
C ASP A 74 -0.19 -5.83 -3.49
N SER A 75 -0.27 -6.93 -4.24
CA SER A 75 -1.54 -7.47 -4.71
C SER A 75 -2.43 -7.89 -3.54
N GLY A 76 -1.84 -8.56 -2.54
CA GLY A 76 -2.52 -8.95 -1.30
C GLY A 76 -2.99 -7.75 -0.48
N LEU A 77 -2.16 -6.71 -0.36
CA LEU A 77 -2.49 -5.48 0.37
C LEU A 77 -3.59 -4.68 -0.33
N ALA A 78 -3.58 -4.59 -1.66
CA ALA A 78 -4.65 -3.97 -2.41
C ALA A 78 -6.00 -4.68 -2.17
N ILE A 79 -6.01 -6.02 -2.28
CA ILE A 79 -7.21 -6.83 -1.99
C ILE A 79 -7.64 -6.66 -0.53
N GLY A 80 -6.68 -6.68 0.41
CA GLY A 80 -6.93 -6.50 1.84
C GLY A 80 -7.54 -5.14 2.16
N LEU A 81 -7.06 -4.07 1.53
CA LEU A 81 -7.61 -2.72 1.66
C LEU A 81 -9.04 -2.62 1.12
N PHE A 82 -9.34 -3.24 -0.02
CA PHE A 82 -10.72 -3.34 -0.51
C PHE A 82 -11.62 -4.12 0.45
N GLY A 83 -11.11 -5.22 1.02
CA GLY A 83 -11.80 -5.98 2.05
C GLY A 83 -12.10 -5.13 3.28
N ALA A 84 -11.10 -4.40 3.79
CA ALA A 84 -11.24 -3.48 4.92
C ALA A 84 -12.22 -2.34 4.64
N ALA A 85 -12.19 -1.77 3.44
CA ALA A 85 -13.14 -0.75 3.02
C ALA A 85 -14.58 -1.30 3.02
N ALA A 86 -14.78 -2.51 2.51
CA ALA A 86 -16.09 -3.16 2.50
C ALA A 86 -16.59 -3.48 3.91
N THR A 87 -15.75 -4.06 4.78
CA THR A 87 -16.16 -4.43 6.14
C THR A 87 -16.53 -3.21 6.97
N VAL A 88 -15.72 -2.15 6.90
CA VAL A 88 -15.99 -0.89 7.62
C VAL A 88 -17.22 -0.16 7.04
N GLY A 89 -17.44 -0.25 5.73
CA GLY A 89 -18.65 0.27 5.10
C GLY A 89 -19.92 -0.45 5.56
N ILE A 90 -19.86 -1.77 5.75
CA ILE A 90 -20.97 -2.56 6.31
C ILE A 90 -21.25 -2.16 7.76
N ASP A 91 -20.23 -1.78 8.52
CA ASP A 91 -20.34 -1.27 9.90
C ASP A 91 -20.90 0.17 9.98
N GLY A 92 -21.08 0.84 8.83
CA GLY A 92 -21.71 2.16 8.71
C GLY A 92 -20.75 3.34 8.71
N ASP A 93 -19.43 3.12 8.84
CA ASP A 93 -18.42 4.19 8.74
C ASP A 93 -18.08 4.45 7.26
N ALA A 94 -18.98 5.17 6.60
CA ALA A 94 -18.87 5.50 5.18
C ALA A 94 -17.60 6.31 4.85
N THR A 95 -17.18 7.20 5.76
CA THR A 95 -15.97 8.02 5.58
C THR A 95 -14.73 7.14 5.51
N ALA A 96 -14.60 6.19 6.44
CA ALA A 96 -13.49 5.25 6.43
C ALA A 96 -13.56 4.31 5.22
N ALA A 97 -14.75 3.80 4.87
CA ALA A 97 -14.94 2.94 3.70
C ALA A 97 -14.47 3.61 2.40
N VAL A 98 -14.91 4.83 2.12
CA VAL A 98 -14.52 5.57 0.92
C VAL A 98 -13.03 5.90 0.92
N THR A 99 -12.49 6.31 2.06
CA THR A 99 -11.07 6.67 2.18
C THR A 99 -10.17 5.45 1.96
N LEU A 100 -10.49 4.31 2.60
CA LEU A 100 -9.75 3.06 2.42
C LEU A 100 -9.89 2.52 1.00
N ALA A 101 -11.06 2.65 0.37
CA ALA A 101 -11.24 2.28 -1.04
C ALA A 101 -10.40 3.15 -1.98
N ALA A 102 -10.30 4.45 -1.73
CA ALA A 102 -9.45 5.34 -2.50
C ALA A 102 -7.96 4.98 -2.36
N LEU A 103 -7.51 4.64 -1.16
CA LEU A 103 -6.15 4.15 -0.91
C LEU A 103 -5.90 2.78 -1.56
N ALA A 104 -6.89 1.88 -1.56
CA ALA A 104 -6.83 0.60 -2.27
C ALA A 104 -6.67 0.79 -3.78
N LEU A 105 -7.40 1.75 -4.35
CA LEU A 105 -7.28 2.13 -5.76
C LEU A 105 -5.91 2.73 -6.06
N ALA A 106 -5.39 3.58 -5.18
CA ALA A 106 -4.05 4.14 -5.32
C ALA A 106 -2.97 3.05 -5.29
N GLN A 107 -3.04 2.10 -4.35
CA GLN A 107 -2.12 0.97 -4.29
C GLN A 107 -2.26 0.07 -5.52
N THR A 108 -3.48 -0.21 -5.97
CA THR A 108 -3.72 -0.99 -7.19
C THR A 108 -3.11 -0.30 -8.42
N ALA A 109 -3.33 1.00 -8.58
CA ALA A 109 -2.76 1.78 -9.67
C ALA A 109 -1.22 1.77 -9.61
N LEU A 110 -0.66 1.89 -8.41
CA LEU A 110 0.78 1.80 -8.20
C LEU A 110 1.32 0.43 -8.64
N THR A 111 0.70 -0.67 -8.19
CA THR A 111 1.07 -2.04 -8.59
C THR A 111 1.00 -2.24 -10.10
N LEU A 112 -0.08 -1.80 -10.75
CA LEU A 112 -0.28 -1.96 -12.19
C LEU A 112 0.71 -1.14 -13.04
N THR A 113 1.15 0.00 -12.53
CA THR A 113 2.06 0.91 -13.25
C THR A 113 3.54 0.69 -12.93
N THR A 114 3.87 -0.26 -12.07
CA THR A 114 5.24 -0.53 -11.64
C THR A 114 5.94 -1.57 -12.51
N ARG A 115 7.19 -1.28 -12.88
CA ARG A 115 8.14 -2.24 -13.44
C ARG A 115 8.85 -2.97 -12.30
N TYR A 116 8.35 -4.15 -11.96
CA TYR A 116 8.97 -5.07 -10.99
C TYR A 116 10.23 -5.71 -11.57
N SER A 117 11.32 -4.96 -11.57
CA SER A 117 12.64 -5.35 -12.07
C SER A 117 13.72 -4.62 -11.28
N LEU A 118 14.83 -5.31 -11.01
CA LEU A 118 16.03 -4.71 -10.40
C LEU A 118 16.86 -3.90 -11.40
N ARG A 119 16.59 -4.02 -12.71
CA ARG A 119 17.22 -3.20 -13.75
C ARG A 119 16.38 -1.95 -13.97
N ALA A 120 17.00 -0.78 -13.74
CA ALA A 120 16.43 0.54 -14.00
C ALA A 120 16.27 0.80 -15.51
#